data_AF-A0A1V4V6L6-F1
#
_entry.id   AF-A0A1V4V6L6-F1
#
_cell.length_a   1.000
_cell.length_b   1.000
_cell.length_c   1.000
_cell.angle_alpha   90.00
_cell.angle_beta   90.00
_cell.angle_gamma   90.00
#
_symmetry.space_group_name_H-M   'P 1'
#
loop_
_entity.id
_entity.type
_entity.pdbx_description
1 polymer ?
#
loop_
_entity_poly.entity_id
_entity_poly.type
_entity_poly.pdbx_seq_one_letter_code
_entity_poly.pdbx_strand_id
1 'polypeptide(L)'
;MRIIQKLLGRGQDTYSNDMTNQARRNRALAFCDNHIQRYENLKWRSGKGYYYLSIITILLSSLIPVILLTQNNLYNNMILKYISTNSTLISATFSAVIAITTGILTLYQWRENYPRYSYTLQRLKNEKAKFETMKIEEGAEGDKLINKFINDLDGILLGEVIEWRSLMSKIKEDDLLANKRKPPVNNDESTERQIIE
;
A
#
# COMPACT_ATOMS: atom_id res chain seq x y z
N MET A 1 -5.69 -9.07 15.12
CA MET A 1 -6.21 -7.96 15.96
C MET A 1 -5.59 -7.82 17.34
N ARG A 2 -5.07 -8.88 18.00
CA ARG A 2 -4.48 -8.79 19.37
C ARG A 2 -3.14 -8.03 19.49
N ILE A 3 -2.38 -7.88 18.40
CA ILE A 3 -1.10 -7.16 18.40
C ILE A 3 -1.29 -5.63 18.50
N ILE A 4 -2.37 -5.10 17.94
CA ILE A 4 -2.66 -3.65 17.96
C ILE A 4 -3.10 -3.20 19.35
N GLN A 5 -3.90 -4.01 20.08
CA GLN A 5 -4.23 -3.73 21.48
C GLN A 5 -3.00 -3.77 22.40
N LYS A 6 -2.04 -4.65 22.14
CA LYS A 6 -0.80 -4.75 22.95
C LYS A 6 0.17 -3.58 22.70
N LEU A 7 0.03 -2.88 21.57
CA LEU A 7 0.81 -1.68 21.25
C LEU A 7 0.12 -0.39 21.70
N LEU A 8 -1.21 -0.34 21.68
CA LEU A 8 -1.98 0.82 22.19
C LEU A 8 -2.12 0.83 23.71
N GLY A 9 -2.18 -0.35 24.36
CA GLY A 9 -2.34 -0.48 25.81
C GLY A 9 -1.08 -0.30 26.64
N ARG A 10 0.06 0.11 26.05
CA ARG A 10 1.33 0.33 26.77
C ARG A 10 1.71 1.81 26.93
N GLY A 11 0.87 2.74 26.45
CA GLY A 11 1.20 4.17 26.39
C GLY A 11 0.43 5.09 27.32
N GLN A 12 -0.62 4.63 28.00
CA GLN A 12 -1.51 5.48 28.81
C GLN A 12 -1.28 5.40 30.32
N ASP A 13 -0.35 4.56 30.78
CA ASP A 13 -0.13 4.37 32.21
C ASP A 13 0.64 5.56 32.79
N THR A 14 -0.14 6.45 33.43
CA THR A 14 0.28 7.43 34.43
C THR A 14 1.24 8.52 33.95
N TYR A 15 0.65 9.61 33.46
CA TYR A 15 1.24 10.94 33.50
C TYR A 15 1.50 11.35 34.95
N SER A 16 2.61 10.86 35.51
CA SER A 16 3.18 11.49 36.71
C SER A 16 3.56 12.92 36.34
N ASN A 17 2.92 13.90 36.97
CA ASN A 17 3.22 15.33 36.86
C ASN A 17 4.64 15.71 37.33
N ASP A 18 5.46 14.73 37.72
CA ASP A 18 6.79 14.93 38.30
C ASP A 18 7.94 14.62 37.33
N MET A 19 7.65 14.40 36.04
CA MET A 19 8.69 14.26 35.01
C MET A 19 9.23 15.63 34.61
N THR A 20 10.55 15.80 34.70
CA THR A 20 11.22 17.01 34.19
C THR A 20 10.90 17.25 32.71
N ASN A 21 10.84 18.52 32.29
CA ASN A 21 10.57 18.89 30.90
C ASN A 21 11.53 18.19 29.92
N GLN A 22 12.76 17.92 30.35
CA GLN A 22 13.76 17.18 29.58
C GLN A 22 13.35 15.70 29.34
N ALA A 23 12.84 15.02 30.35
CA ALA A 23 12.35 13.64 30.20
C ALA A 23 11.16 13.57 29.24
N ARG A 24 10.23 14.52 29.35
CA ARG A 24 9.08 14.64 28.44
C ARG A 24 9.51 14.92 27.01
N ARG A 25 10.46 15.85 26.83
CA ARG A 25 11.06 16.16 25.52
C ARG A 25 11.68 14.92 24.88
N ASN A 26 12.52 14.21 25.62
CA ASN A 26 13.21 13.01 25.11
C ASN A 26 12.21 11.92 24.73
N ARG A 27 11.12 11.75 25.50
CA ARG A 27 10.05 10.82 25.17
C ARG A 27 9.30 11.23 23.90
N ALA A 28 9.00 12.52 23.72
CA ALA A 28 8.34 13.00 22.50
C ALA A 28 9.23 12.82 21.25
N LEU A 29 10.54 13.05 21.38
CA LEU A 29 11.51 12.78 20.31
C LEU A 29 11.59 11.29 19.98
N ALA A 30 11.68 10.42 21.00
CA ALA A 30 11.69 8.97 20.81
C ALA A 30 10.41 8.45 20.14
N PHE A 31 9.26 9.03 20.48
CA PHE A 31 7.99 8.75 19.82
C PHE A 31 8.04 9.12 18.33
N CYS A 32 8.51 10.34 18.00
CA CYS A 32 8.69 10.76 16.61
C CYS A 32 9.65 9.84 15.84
N ASP A 33 10.77 9.47 16.44
CA ASP A 33 11.77 8.58 15.83
C ASP A 33 11.23 7.19 15.53
N ASN A 34 10.41 6.63 16.42
CA ASN A 34 9.73 5.36 16.16
C ASN A 34 8.83 5.46 14.93
N HIS A 35 8.06 6.54 14.81
CA HIS A 35 7.23 6.78 13.64
C HIS A 35 8.06 6.95 12.35
N ILE A 36 9.13 7.76 12.39
CA ILE A 36 10.06 7.92 11.26
C ILE A 36 10.58 6.57 10.79
N GLN A 37 11.11 5.75 11.71
CA GLN A 37 11.65 4.42 11.38
C GLN A 37 10.57 3.49 10.80
N ARG A 38 9.35 3.54 11.33
CA ARG A 38 8.22 2.78 10.80
C ARG A 38 7.91 3.18 9.36
N TYR A 39 7.84 4.47 9.03
CA TYR A 39 7.58 4.93 7.65
C TYR A 39 8.73 4.62 6.71
N GLU A 40 9.99 4.68 7.16
CA GLU A 40 11.14 4.24 6.36
C GLU A 40 11.04 2.77 5.97
N ASN A 41 10.70 1.91 6.93
CA ASN A 41 10.49 0.49 6.70
C ASN A 41 9.32 0.23 5.74
N LEU A 42 8.20 0.95 5.89
CA LEU A 42 7.04 0.82 5.00
C LEU A 42 7.37 1.28 3.57
N LYS A 43 8.08 2.40 3.43
CA LYS A 43 8.57 2.93 2.14
C LYS A 43 9.47 1.91 1.44
N TRP A 44 10.45 1.38 2.16
CA TRP A 44 11.39 0.39 1.62
C TRP A 44 10.67 -0.89 1.18
N ARG A 45 9.74 -1.40 1.99
CA ARG A 45 8.98 -2.62 1.68
C ARG A 45 8.13 -2.45 0.43
N SER A 46 7.46 -1.30 0.33
CA SER A 46 6.62 -0.98 -0.83
C SER A 46 7.45 -0.84 -2.11
N GLY A 47 8.59 -0.15 -2.02
CA GLY A 47 9.50 0.00 -3.15
C GLY A 47 10.01 -1.36 -3.64
N LYS A 48 10.57 -2.18 -2.74
CA LYS A 48 11.12 -3.48 -3.12
C LYS A 48 10.06 -4.44 -3.66
N GLY A 49 8.91 -4.56 -3.00
CA GLY A 49 7.83 -5.43 -3.45
C GLY A 49 7.42 -5.11 -4.88
N TYR A 50 7.24 -3.82 -5.17
CA TYR A 50 6.87 -3.35 -6.50
C TYR A 50 7.88 -3.74 -7.57
N TYR A 51 9.17 -3.46 -7.34
CA TYR A 51 10.20 -3.82 -8.32
C TYR A 51 10.29 -5.32 -8.55
N TYR A 52 10.26 -6.15 -7.50
CA TYR A 52 10.37 -7.61 -7.64
C TYR A 52 9.20 -8.20 -8.43
N LEU A 53 7.95 -7.88 -8.08
CA LEU A 53 6.80 -8.42 -8.81
C LEU A 53 6.69 -7.88 -10.24
N SER A 54 7.07 -6.62 -10.46
CA SER A 54 7.07 -6.03 -11.81
C SER A 54 8.07 -6.72 -12.72
N ILE A 55 9.30 -6.97 -12.23
CA ILE A 55 10.34 -7.68 -13.00
C ILE A 55 9.85 -9.09 -13.36
N ILE A 56 9.31 -9.84 -12.40
CA ILE A 56 8.77 -11.19 -12.66
C ILE A 56 7.66 -11.15 -13.72
N THR A 57 6.74 -10.19 -13.61
CA THR A 57 5.63 -10.04 -14.55
C THR A 57 6.14 -9.75 -15.96
N ILE A 58 7.14 -8.87 -16.11
CA ILE A 58 7.74 -8.51 -17.40
C ILE A 58 8.49 -9.72 -18.00
N LEU A 59 9.28 -10.42 -17.20
CA LEU A 59 10.03 -11.61 -17.67
C LEU A 59 9.11 -12.74 -18.12
N LEU A 60 8.05 -13.02 -17.37
CA LEU A 60 7.07 -14.03 -17.77
C LEU A 60 6.29 -13.61 -19.02
N SER A 61 5.91 -12.33 -19.10
CA SER A 61 5.17 -11.81 -20.26
C SER A 61 6.00 -11.86 -21.54
N SER A 62 7.31 -11.60 -21.47
CA SER A 62 8.21 -11.68 -22.62
C SER A 62 8.57 -13.11 -23.01
N LEU A 63 8.50 -14.06 -22.09
CA LEU A 63 8.81 -15.46 -22.35
C LEU A 63 7.68 -16.20 -23.09
N ILE A 64 6.42 -15.79 -22.90
CA ILE A 64 5.26 -16.37 -23.60
C ILE A 64 5.40 -16.35 -25.14
N PRO A 65 5.66 -15.20 -25.81
CA PRO A 65 5.80 -15.17 -27.26
C PRO A 65 7.00 -15.99 -27.76
N VAL A 66 8.09 -16.07 -26.98
CA VAL A 66 9.25 -16.92 -27.32
C VAL A 66 8.84 -18.39 -27.34
N ILE A 67 8.09 -18.86 -26.33
CA ILE A 67 7.58 -20.23 -26.29
C ILE A 67 6.64 -20.50 -27.47
N LEU A 68 5.73 -19.57 -27.77
CA LEU A 68 4.81 -19.71 -28.90
C LEU A 68 5.53 -19.78 -30.25
N LEU A 69 6.57 -18.97 -30.48
CA LEU A 69 7.35 -19.02 -31.71
C LEU A 69 8.10 -20.34 -31.91
N THR A 70 8.51 -21.01 -30.82
CA THR A 70 9.19 -22.31 -30.92
C THR A 70 8.28 -23.45 -31.37
N GLN A 71 6.95 -23.31 -31.25
CA GLN A 71 6.00 -24.35 -31.67
C GLN A 71 6.04 -24.60 -33.18
N ASN A 72 6.25 -23.55 -33.98
CA ASN A 72 6.05 -23.62 -35.43
C ASN A 72 7.32 -23.96 -36.24
N ASN A 73 8.52 -23.72 -35.71
CA ASN A 73 9.76 -23.68 -36.51
C ASN A 73 10.77 -24.81 -36.27
N LEU A 74 10.53 -25.76 -35.36
CA LEU A 74 11.57 -26.70 -34.91
C LEU A 74 11.13 -28.16 -34.98
N TYR A 75 11.11 -28.72 -36.20
CA TYR A 75 10.80 -30.15 -36.44
C TYR A 75 12.00 -31.11 -36.27
N ASN A 76 13.25 -30.60 -36.24
CA ASN A 76 14.45 -31.46 -36.34
C ASN A 76 15.17 -31.78 -35.02
N ASN A 77 14.81 -31.18 -33.87
CA ASN A 77 15.49 -31.44 -32.59
C ASN A 77 14.57 -32.18 -31.59
N MET A 78 15.00 -33.38 -31.17
CA MET A 78 14.24 -34.26 -30.28
C MET A 78 13.88 -33.61 -28.92
N ILE A 79 14.78 -32.81 -28.36
CA ILE A 79 14.57 -32.05 -27.10
C ILE A 79 13.46 -31.00 -27.26
N LEU A 80 13.40 -30.33 -28.41
CA LEU A 80 12.43 -29.27 -28.68
C LEU A 80 11.02 -29.81 -28.93
N LYS A 81 10.89 -31.05 -29.41
CA LYS A 81 9.61 -31.73 -29.56
C LYS A 81 8.91 -31.98 -28.21
N TYR A 82 9.68 -32.29 -27.16
CA TYR A 82 9.14 -32.46 -25.81
C TYR A 82 8.60 -31.14 -25.24
N ILE A 83 9.35 -30.04 -25.44
CA ILE A 83 8.93 -28.69 -25.03
C ILE A 83 7.68 -28.25 -25.80
N SER A 84 7.63 -28.50 -27.11
CA SER A 84 6.48 -28.18 -27.96
C SER A 84 5.20 -28.90 -27.52
N THR A 85 5.29 -30.19 -27.16
CA THR A 85 4.13 -30.98 -26.73
C THR A 85 3.48 -30.42 -25.46
N ASN A 86 4.29 -29.88 -24.54
CA ASN A 86 3.81 -29.33 -23.26
C ASN A 86 3.69 -27.80 -23.24
N SER A 87 3.95 -27.14 -24.36
CA SER A 87 4.05 -25.67 -24.44
C SER A 87 2.76 -24.94 -24.08
N THR A 88 1.59 -25.54 -24.35
CA THR A 88 0.27 -24.99 -23.99
C THR A 88 0.03 -24.99 -22.48
N LEU A 89 0.44 -26.07 -21.79
CA LEU A 89 0.35 -26.14 -20.33
C LEU A 89 1.32 -25.13 -19.69
N ILE A 90 2.54 -25.01 -20.24
CA ILE A 90 3.53 -24.07 -19.72
C ILE A 90 3.05 -22.61 -19.91
N SER A 91 2.56 -22.25 -21.10
CA SER A 91 2.05 -20.90 -21.34
C SER A 91 0.84 -20.58 -20.45
N ALA A 92 -0.08 -21.52 -20.27
CA ALA A 92 -1.22 -21.36 -19.35
C ALA A 92 -0.77 -21.13 -17.91
N THR A 93 0.25 -21.86 -17.43
CA THR A 93 0.80 -21.64 -16.07
C THR A 93 1.44 -20.27 -15.93
N PHE A 94 2.18 -19.79 -16.93
CA PHE A 94 2.76 -18.44 -16.90
C PHE A 94 1.70 -17.35 -16.93
N SER A 95 0.66 -17.50 -17.75
CA SER A 95 -0.49 -16.59 -17.76
C SER A 95 -1.19 -16.54 -16.40
N ALA A 96 -1.35 -17.68 -15.72
CA ALA A 96 -1.93 -17.72 -14.38
C ALA A 96 -1.04 -17.00 -13.35
N VAL A 97 0.28 -17.21 -13.39
CA VAL A 97 1.23 -16.52 -12.50
C VAL A 97 1.20 -15.01 -12.75
N ILE A 98 1.20 -14.57 -14.02
CA ILE A 98 1.09 -13.15 -14.39
C ILE A 98 -0.21 -12.54 -13.85
N ALA A 99 -1.34 -13.25 -13.97
CA ALA A 99 -2.62 -12.77 -13.45
C ALA A 99 -2.59 -12.61 -11.93
N ILE A 100 -1.99 -13.57 -11.21
CA ILE A 100 -1.83 -13.50 -9.75
C ILE A 100 -0.91 -12.35 -9.36
N THR A 101 0.27 -12.20 -9.99
CA THR A 101 1.21 -11.13 -9.65
C THR A 101 0.63 -9.76 -9.96
N THR A 102 -0.08 -9.62 -11.08
CA THR A 102 -0.82 -8.39 -11.42
C THR A 102 -1.90 -8.09 -10.38
N GLY A 103 -2.67 -9.10 -9.98
CA GLY A 103 -3.67 -8.94 -8.92
C GLY A 103 -3.05 -8.47 -7.61
N ILE A 104 -1.92 -9.04 -7.21
CA ILE A 104 -1.18 -8.61 -6.00
C ILE A 104 -0.68 -7.16 -6.15
N LEU A 105 -0.11 -6.80 -7.31
CA LEU A 105 0.34 -5.43 -7.58
C LEU A 105 -0.81 -4.41 -7.47
N THR A 106 -1.98 -4.74 -8.00
CA THR A 106 -3.18 -3.90 -7.91
C THR A 106 -3.73 -3.80 -6.50
N LEU A 107 -3.76 -4.91 -5.75
CA LEU A 107 -4.27 -4.93 -4.37
C LEU A 107 -3.40 -4.14 -3.39
N TYR A 108 -2.08 -4.25 -3.50
CA TYR A 108 -1.17 -3.60 -2.56
C TYR A 108 -0.92 -2.11 -2.85
N GLN A 109 -1.24 -1.63 -4.06
CA GLN A 109 -1.10 -0.22 -4.46
C GLN A 109 0.28 0.36 -4.10
N TRP A 110 1.34 -0.43 -4.28
CA TRP A 110 2.68 -0.04 -3.83
C TRP A 110 3.19 1.25 -4.50
N ARG A 111 2.78 1.48 -5.75
CA ARG A 111 3.14 2.66 -6.54
C ARG A 111 2.54 3.92 -5.93
N GLU A 112 1.30 3.86 -5.46
CA GLU A 112 0.57 4.96 -4.83
C GLU A 112 1.04 5.17 -3.37
N ASN A 113 1.31 4.07 -2.66
CA ASN A 113 1.75 4.09 -1.26
C ASN A 113 3.18 4.62 -1.09
N TYR A 114 4.09 4.37 -2.05
CA TYR A 114 5.48 4.84 -1.96
C TYR A 114 5.64 6.36 -1.82
N PRO A 115 5.10 7.21 -2.73
CA PRO A 115 5.20 8.66 -2.60
C PRO A 115 4.51 9.17 -1.34
N ARG A 116 3.38 8.55 -0.95
CA ARG A 116 2.62 8.89 0.26
C ARG A 116 3.45 8.69 1.54
N TYR A 117 4.11 7.54 1.68
CA TYR A 117 5.02 7.30 2.81
C TYR A 117 6.23 8.21 2.77
N SER A 118 6.76 8.53 1.58
CA SER A 118 7.88 9.47 1.46
C SER A 118 7.52 10.88 1.90
N TYR A 119 6.33 11.37 1.54
CA TYR A 119 5.83 12.67 1.96
C TYR A 119 5.63 12.74 3.48
N THR A 120 4.95 11.75 4.05
CA THR A 120 4.69 11.67 5.50
C THR A 120 5.99 11.59 6.30
N LEU A 121 6.94 10.78 5.83
CA LEU A 121 8.28 10.67 6.41
C LEU A 121 9.01 12.02 6.42
N GLN A 122 8.98 12.75 5.30
CA GLN A 122 9.66 14.03 5.18
C GLN A 122 9.00 15.09 6.08
N ARG A 123 7.68 15.07 6.20
CA ARG A 123 6.92 15.94 7.12
C ARG A 123 7.28 15.68 8.58
N LEU A 124 7.38 14.41 9.00
CA LEU A 124 7.83 14.02 10.35
C LEU A 124 9.27 14.47 10.64
N LYS A 125 10.20 14.27 9.68
CA LYS A 125 11.60 14.72 9.82
C LYS A 125 11.70 16.25 9.96
N ASN A 126 10.92 16.98 9.18
CA ASN A 126 10.88 18.44 9.26
C ASN A 126 10.32 18.92 10.61
N GLU A 127 9.25 18.30 11.10
CA GLU A 127 8.67 18.65 12.39
C GLU A 127 9.62 18.31 13.55
N LYS A 128 10.33 17.17 13.47
CA LYS A 128 11.40 16.81 14.41
C LYS A 128 12.50 17.87 14.43
N ALA A 129 13.04 18.24 13.27
CA ALA A 129 14.12 19.23 13.17
C ALA A 129 13.68 20.62 13.71
N LYS A 130 12.43 21.01 13.42
CA LYS A 130 11.82 22.22 13.96
C LYS A 130 11.72 22.18 15.48
N PHE A 131 11.34 21.05 16.07
CA PHE A 131 11.26 20.89 17.52
C PHE A 131 12.64 20.82 18.20
N GLU A 132 13.63 20.18 17.56
CA GLU A 132 15.00 20.10 18.08
C GLU A 132 15.69 21.47 18.14
N THR A 133 15.39 22.35 17.18
CA THR A 133 15.96 23.71 17.09
C THR A 133 15.26 24.73 18.00
N MET A 134 14.08 24.42 18.54
CA MET A 134 13.40 25.28 19.52
C MET A 134 14.15 25.25 20.87
N LYS A 135 14.42 26.44 21.43
CA LYS A 135 14.84 26.56 22.82
C LYS A 135 13.64 26.24 23.71
N ILE A 136 13.76 25.20 24.52
CA ILE A 136 12.72 24.81 25.47
C ILE A 136 13.10 25.42 26.81
N GLU A 137 12.33 26.42 27.24
CA GLU A 137 12.45 27.00 28.56
C GLU A 137 11.85 26.06 29.62
N GLU A 138 12.35 26.13 30.86
CA GLU A 138 11.79 25.37 31.97
C GLU A 138 10.40 25.90 32.37
N GLY A 139 9.59 25.05 33.01
CA GLY A 139 8.25 25.41 33.46
C GLY A 139 7.17 25.34 32.38
N ALA A 140 6.13 26.16 32.54
CA ALA A 140 4.87 26.04 31.80
C ALA A 140 5.00 26.31 30.28
N GLU A 141 6.00 27.08 29.86
CA GLU A 141 6.22 27.38 28.44
C GLU A 141 6.81 26.19 27.68
N GLY A 142 7.80 25.50 28.27
CA GLY A 142 8.34 24.26 27.71
C GLY A 142 7.28 23.18 27.53
N ASP A 143 6.37 23.06 28.50
CA ASP A 143 5.25 22.12 28.43
C ASP A 143 4.29 22.43 27.28
N LYS A 144 3.98 23.71 27.05
CA LYS A 144 3.15 24.14 25.91
C LYS A 144 3.82 23.80 24.58
N LEU A 145 5.13 23.98 24.46
CA LEU A 145 5.89 23.64 23.25
C LEU A 145 5.92 22.13 22.99
N ILE A 146 6.15 21.31 24.04
CA ILE A 146 6.12 19.84 23.93
C ILE A 146 4.72 19.37 23.50
N ASN A 147 3.66 19.88 24.14
CA ASN A 147 2.29 19.51 23.80
C ASN A 147 1.92 19.95 22.38
N LYS A 148 2.36 21.13 21.94
CA LYS A 148 2.18 21.59 20.56
C LYS A 148 2.85 20.63 19.58
N PHE A 149 4.09 20.23 19.83
CA PHE A 149 4.79 19.27 18.98
C PHE A 149 4.07 17.92 18.91
N ILE A 150 3.61 17.38 20.04
CA ILE A 150 2.84 16.12 20.07
C ILE A 150 1.55 16.27 19.26
N ASN A 151 0.81 17.36 19.43
CA ASN A 151 -0.41 17.64 18.67
C ASN A 151 -0.14 17.76 17.15
N ASP A 152 0.98 18.39 16.77
CA ASP A 152 1.40 18.51 15.37
C ASP A 152 1.72 17.12 14.78
N LEU A 153 2.42 16.25 15.53
CA LEU A 153 2.67 14.86 15.14
C LEU A 153 1.37 14.06 14.99
N ASP A 154 0.47 14.14 15.96
CA ASP A 154 -0.83 13.47 15.91
C ASP A 154 -1.66 13.98 14.72
N GLY A 155 -1.59 15.28 14.42
CA GLY A 155 -2.22 15.86 13.24
C GLY A 155 -1.67 15.29 11.93
N ILE A 156 -0.36 15.04 11.84
CA ILE A 156 0.26 14.38 10.68
C ILE A 156 -0.27 12.95 10.53
N LEU A 157 -0.27 12.18 11.62
CA LEU A 157 -0.67 10.78 11.63
C LEU A 157 -2.17 10.60 11.36
N LEU A 158 -3.01 11.41 11.99
CA LEU A 158 -4.46 11.41 11.77
C LEU A 158 -4.80 11.89 10.37
N GLY A 159 -4.05 12.85 9.82
CA GLY A 159 -4.22 13.32 8.44
C GLY A 159 -4.14 12.18 7.43
N GLU A 160 -3.21 11.23 7.61
CA GLU A 160 -3.11 10.05 6.75
C GLU A 160 -4.35 9.13 6.87
N VAL A 161 -4.85 8.92 8.09
CA VAL A 161 -6.05 8.10 8.31
C VAL A 161 -7.28 8.75 7.68
N ILE A 162 -7.42 10.07 7.81
CA ILE A 162 -8.53 10.84 7.23
C ILE A 162 -8.47 10.79 5.71
N GLU A 163 -7.31 11.00 5.11
CA GLU A 163 -7.11 10.91 3.66
C GLU A 163 -7.47 9.51 3.15
N TRP A 164 -7.08 8.45 3.86
CA TRP A 164 -7.44 7.08 3.47
C TRP A 164 -8.95 6.83 3.54
N ARG A 165 -9.61 7.32 4.59
CA ARG A 165 -11.08 7.26 4.70
C ARG A 165 -11.76 8.01 3.56
N SER A 166 -11.25 9.20 3.20
CA SER A 166 -11.77 10.02 2.10
C SER A 166 -11.66 9.30 0.75
N LEU A 167 -10.54 8.65 0.47
CA LEU A 167 -10.35 7.83 -0.73
C LEU A 167 -11.36 6.67 -0.78
N MET A 168 -11.59 5.98 0.35
CA MET A 168 -12.57 4.89 0.40
C MET A 168 -14.00 5.37 0.22
N SER A 169 -14.38 6.52 0.78
CA SER A 169 -15.70 7.09 0.55
C SER A 169 -15.92 7.45 -0.92
N LYS A 170 -14.89 7.98 -1.58
CA LYS A 170 -14.97 8.35 -3.00
C LYS A 170 -15.14 7.12 -3.90
N ILE A 171 -14.38 6.06 -3.65
CA ILE A 171 -14.52 4.78 -4.39
C ILE A 171 -15.95 4.24 -4.26
N LYS A 172 -16.51 4.26 -3.04
CA LYS A 172 -17.89 3.81 -2.81
C LYS A 172 -18.92 4.65 -3.56
N GLU A 173 -18.72 5.97 -3.62
CA GLU A 173 -19.60 6.87 -4.36
C GLU A 173 -19.54 6.61 -5.88
N ASP A 174 -18.33 6.46 -6.42
CA ASP A 174 -18.10 6.16 -7.83
C ASP A 174 -18.75 4.83 -8.24
N ASP A 175 -18.68 3.79 -7.39
CA ASP A 175 -19.34 2.50 -7.61
C ASP A 175 -20.87 2.62 -7.66
N LEU A 176 -21.45 3.45 -6.78
CA LEU A 176 -22.89 3.70 -6.76
C LEU A 176 -23.35 4.45 -8.02
N LEU A 177 -22.55 5.42 -8.47
CA LEU A 177 -22.83 6.16 -9.71
C LEU A 177 -22.67 5.26 -10.94
N ALA A 178 -21.67 4.38 -10.97
CA ALA A 178 -21.49 3.40 -12.04
C ALA A 178 -22.66 2.42 -12.12
N ASN A 179 -23.18 1.95 -10.97
CA ASN A 179 -24.33 1.04 -10.94
C ASN A 179 -25.62 1.72 -11.41
N LYS A 180 -25.84 3.00 -11.06
CA LYS A 180 -26.99 3.78 -11.55
C LYS A 180 -26.97 4.02 -13.06
N ARG A 181 -25.81 4.01 -13.70
CA ARG A 181 -25.64 4.24 -15.15
C ARG A 181 -25.82 2.97 -15.98
N LYS A 182 -25.85 1.78 -15.38
CA LYS A 182 -26.17 0.56 -16.14
C LYS A 182 -27.63 0.67 -16.61
N PRO A 183 -27.90 0.65 -17.93
CA PRO A 183 -29.27 0.64 -18.41
C PRO A 183 -30.00 -0.57 -17.80
N PRO A 184 -31.30 -0.46 -17.51
CA PRO A 184 -32.07 -1.59 -17.04
C PRO A 184 -31.88 -2.73 -18.05
N VAL A 185 -31.44 -3.89 -17.56
CA VAL A 185 -31.32 -5.09 -18.39
C VAL A 185 -32.73 -5.44 -18.84
N ASN A 186 -33.02 -5.16 -20.12
CA ASN A 186 -34.34 -5.38 -20.68
C ASN A 186 -34.48 -6.90 -20.89
N ASN A 187 -35.13 -7.59 -19.95
CA ASN A 187 -35.30 -9.04 -19.98
C ASN A 187 -36.28 -9.53 -21.06
N ASP A 188 -36.87 -8.60 -21.81
CA ASP A 188 -37.92 -8.88 -22.81
C ASP A 188 -37.41 -9.61 -24.07
N GLU A 189 -36.10 -9.62 -24.34
CA GLU A 189 -35.52 -10.36 -25.50
C GLU A 189 -35.61 -11.90 -25.36
N SER A 190 -35.95 -12.43 -24.19
CA SER A 190 -36.08 -13.89 -24.00
C SER A 190 -37.42 -14.46 -24.50
N THR A 191 -38.42 -13.61 -24.73
CA THR A 191 -39.76 -14.04 -25.18
C THR A 191 -39.88 -14.19 -26.70
N GLU A 192 -39.08 -13.47 -27.49
CA GLU A 192 -39.17 -13.54 -28.96
C GLU A 192 -38.51 -14.80 -29.56
N ARG A 193 -37.65 -15.51 -28.81
CA ARG A 193 -37.01 -16.74 -29.31
C ARG A 193 -37.81 -18.03 -29.06
N GLN A 194 -38.92 -17.97 -28.32
CA GLN A 194 -39.77 -19.15 -28.07
C GLN A 194 -40.99 -19.26 -29.01
N ILE A 195 -41.19 -18.31 -29.93
CA ILE A 195 -42.34 -18.32 -30.87
C ILE A 195 -41.96 -18.89 -32.26
N ILE A 196 -40.70 -19.32 -32.46
CA ILE A 196 -40.19 -19.81 -33.76
C ILE A 196 -39.92 -21.33 -33.79
N GLU A 197 -40.26 -22.08 -32.73
CA GLU A 197 -40.34 -23.56 -32.78
C GLU A 197 -41.79 -24.04 -32.68
#